data_AF-A0A0S8AEC1-F1
#
_entry.id   AF-A0A0S8AEC1-F1
#
_cell.length_a   1.000
_cell.length_b   1.000
_cell.length_c   1.000
_cell.angle_alpha   90.00
_cell.angle_beta   90.00
_cell.angle_gamma   90.00
#
_symmetry.space_group_name_H-M   'P 1'
#
loop_
_entity.id
_entity.type
_entity.pdbx_description
1 polymer ?
#
loop_
_entity_poly.entity_id
_entity_poly.type
_entity_poly.pdbx_seq_one_letter_code
_entity_poly.pdbx_strand_id
1 'polypeptide(L)'
;MGSEPQKIIYSMIGVSKFYNKKPVIKDISLSFFYGAKIGVLGLNGSGKSTVLRIMAGVDRDYNGRITMTPGFSIGYLEQEPLIGETGTVWEIVKQGAREQVDLLTEFNEINAKFAEPLDDDVMNQLIERQGEVQQKLDSLDAWDIESRLEMAMDALRCPPGNSPVNLISGGERRRVALCRLLLQKPDILLLDEPTNHLDAESVAWLEHHLQHYEGTVIAVTHDRYFLDNIAGWILELDRGQGIPWKGNYSSWLEQKQKRLKLEEKQESDRQKTLQRELEWIRMSPKGRHAKSRARISSYESLLNQESQKKIRDLEIYIPPGPRLGKVVIEADHVSKAFGDRLLFEDLNFKLPPGGIVGIIG
;
A
#
# COMPACT_ATOMS: atom_id res chain seq x y z
N MET A 1 1.04 26.91 -18.30
CA MET A 1 1.14 25.60 -18.99
C MET A 1 -0.26 25.03 -19.05
N GLY A 2 -0.80 24.88 -20.26
CA GLY A 2 -2.18 24.41 -20.46
C GLY A 2 -2.35 23.01 -19.88
N SER A 3 -3.43 22.79 -19.15
CA SER A 3 -3.79 21.48 -18.62
C SER A 3 -4.07 20.53 -19.79
N GLU A 4 -3.14 19.64 -20.08
CA GLU A 4 -3.46 18.46 -20.88
C GLU A 4 -4.66 17.73 -20.27
N PRO A 5 -5.59 17.21 -21.08
CA PRO A 5 -6.73 16.47 -20.57
C PRO A 5 -6.22 15.27 -19.78
N GLN A 6 -6.53 15.24 -18.48
CA GLN A 6 -6.12 14.16 -17.59
C GLN A 6 -6.67 12.83 -18.12
N LYS A 7 -5.79 12.01 -18.72
CA LYS A 7 -6.15 10.73 -19.32
C LYS A 7 -6.57 9.76 -18.21
N ILE A 8 -7.82 9.29 -18.28
CA ILE A 8 -8.31 8.25 -17.38
C ILE A 8 -7.71 6.90 -17.82
N ILE A 9 -7.02 6.23 -16.90
CA ILE A 9 -6.35 4.96 -17.17
C ILE A 9 -7.02 3.78 -16.46
N TYR A 10 -7.79 4.06 -15.42
CA TYR A 10 -8.49 3.05 -14.63
C TYR A 10 -9.81 3.61 -14.09
N SER A 11 -10.88 2.82 -14.17
CA SER A 11 -12.20 3.19 -13.68
C SER A 11 -12.84 2.03 -12.93
N MET A 12 -13.43 2.35 -11.79
CA MET A 12 -14.31 1.49 -11.00
C MET A 12 -15.71 2.08 -11.08
N ILE A 13 -16.71 1.26 -11.37
CA ILE A 13 -18.11 1.68 -11.52
C ILE A 13 -18.98 0.75 -10.68
N GLY A 14 -19.59 1.32 -9.63
CA GLY A 14 -20.49 0.62 -8.71
C GLY A 14 -19.85 -0.58 -8.00
N VAL A 15 -18.53 -0.53 -7.76
CA VAL A 15 -17.80 -1.66 -7.21
C VAL A 15 -18.20 -1.90 -5.75
N SER A 16 -18.66 -3.11 -5.45
CA SER A 16 -19.06 -3.53 -4.11
C SER A 16 -18.50 -4.90 -3.76
N LYS A 17 -18.09 -5.09 -2.50
CA LYS A 17 -17.58 -6.36 -1.97
C LYS A 17 -18.24 -6.66 -0.63
N PHE A 18 -18.72 -7.89 -0.49
CA PHE A 18 -19.37 -8.39 0.71
C PHE A 18 -18.59 -9.58 1.26
N TYR A 19 -18.38 -9.63 2.57
CA TYR A 19 -17.88 -10.82 3.27
C TYR A 19 -18.91 -11.24 4.31
N ASN A 20 -19.35 -12.50 4.29
CA ASN A 20 -20.37 -13.02 5.20
C ASN A 20 -21.62 -12.12 5.29
N LYS A 21 -22.09 -11.62 4.13
CA LYS A 21 -23.21 -10.66 3.98
C LYS A 21 -22.98 -9.26 4.56
N LYS A 22 -21.80 -8.97 5.13
CA LYS A 22 -21.42 -7.62 5.56
C LYS A 22 -20.73 -6.89 4.39
N PRO A 23 -21.22 -5.71 3.98
CA PRO A 23 -20.52 -4.90 2.98
C PRO A 23 -19.21 -4.38 3.58
N VAL A 24 -18.09 -4.70 2.93
CA VAL A 24 -16.79 -4.07 3.23
C VAL A 24 -16.57 -2.86 2.33
N ILE A 25 -16.97 -2.97 1.07
CA ILE A 25 -16.97 -1.89 0.09
C ILE A 25 -18.36 -1.83 -0.55
N LYS A 26 -18.90 -0.64 -0.75
CA LYS A 26 -20.24 -0.41 -1.29
C LYS A 26 -20.24 0.73 -2.31
N ASP A 27 -20.61 0.40 -3.53
CA ASP A 27 -20.90 1.33 -4.63
C ASP A 27 -19.75 2.31 -4.94
N ILE A 28 -18.51 1.82 -4.90
CA ILE A 28 -17.34 2.63 -5.24
C ILE A 28 -17.34 2.90 -6.74
N SER A 29 -17.47 4.19 -7.06
CA SER A 29 -17.35 4.71 -8.43
C SER A 29 -16.23 5.76 -8.48
N LEU A 30 -15.06 5.36 -8.97
CA LEU A 30 -13.84 6.18 -8.98
C LEU A 30 -13.16 6.08 -10.34
N SER A 31 -12.54 7.17 -10.78
CA SER A 31 -11.70 7.20 -11.98
C SER A 31 -10.31 7.72 -11.60
N PHE A 32 -9.29 7.06 -12.12
CA PHE A 32 -7.89 7.33 -11.83
C PHE A 32 -7.21 7.89 -13.07
N PHE A 33 -6.56 9.03 -12.90
CA PHE A 33 -5.80 9.70 -13.95
C PHE A 33 -4.36 9.21 -13.97
N TYR A 34 -3.74 9.22 -15.15
CA TYR A 34 -2.31 8.99 -15.29
C TYR A 34 -1.50 10.04 -14.50
N GLY A 35 -0.44 9.59 -13.82
CA GLY A 35 0.43 10.42 -12.99
C GLY A 35 -0.15 10.82 -11.62
N ALA A 36 -1.38 10.42 -11.29
CA ALA A 36 -1.98 10.76 -10.00
C ALA A 36 -1.27 10.05 -8.84
N LYS A 37 -1.00 10.79 -7.76
CA LYS A 37 -0.47 10.25 -6.49
C LYS A 37 -1.56 10.24 -5.44
N ILE A 38 -2.00 9.06 -5.06
CA ILE A 38 -3.20 8.86 -4.24
C ILE A 38 -2.84 8.10 -2.97
N GLY A 39 -3.09 8.74 -1.83
CA GLY A 39 -3.04 8.11 -0.52
C GLY A 39 -4.40 7.53 -0.14
N VAL A 40 -4.47 6.25 0.20
CA VAL A 40 -5.69 5.58 0.63
C VAL A 40 -5.73 5.50 2.15
N LEU A 41 -6.75 6.12 2.75
CA LEU A 41 -6.93 6.20 4.20
C LEU A 41 -8.23 5.53 4.65
N GLY A 42 -8.30 5.17 5.93
CA GLY A 42 -9.49 4.56 6.51
C GLY A 42 -9.17 3.71 7.72
N LEU A 43 -10.19 3.39 8.51
CA LEU A 43 -10.06 2.54 9.70
C LEU A 43 -9.65 1.11 9.33
N ASN A 44 -9.18 0.34 10.31
CA ASN A 44 -8.94 -1.09 10.10
C ASN A 44 -10.26 -1.78 9.77
N GLY A 45 -10.26 -2.60 8.72
CA GLY A 45 -11.48 -3.21 8.19
C GLY A 45 -12.31 -2.32 7.26
N SER A 46 -11.89 -1.08 6.94
CA SER A 46 -12.62 -0.22 5.99
C SER A 46 -12.52 -0.66 4.51
N GLY A 47 -11.74 -1.69 4.23
CA GLY A 47 -11.60 -2.26 2.88
C GLY A 47 -10.40 -1.76 2.07
N LYS A 48 -9.44 -1.03 2.67
CA LYS A 48 -8.23 -0.50 1.98
C LYS A 48 -7.51 -1.56 1.13
N SER A 49 -7.00 -2.61 1.77
CA SER A 49 -6.34 -3.73 1.09
C SER A 49 -7.28 -4.47 0.13
N THR A 50 -8.58 -4.51 0.42
CA THR A 50 -9.57 -5.11 -0.48
C THR A 50 -9.72 -4.31 -1.77
N VAL A 51 -9.76 -2.98 -1.71
CA VAL A 51 -9.77 -2.12 -2.90
C VAL A 51 -8.52 -2.38 -3.74
N LEU A 52 -7.33 -2.39 -3.12
CA LEU A 52 -6.08 -2.66 -3.85
C LEU A 52 -6.06 -4.04 -4.50
N ARG A 53 -6.49 -5.10 -3.81
CA ARG A 53 -6.57 -6.46 -4.39
C ARG A 53 -7.54 -6.56 -5.55
N ILE A 54 -8.69 -5.90 -5.44
CA ILE A 54 -9.66 -5.80 -6.54
C ILE A 54 -9.02 -5.05 -7.72
N MET A 55 -8.31 -3.96 -7.43
CA MET A 55 -7.66 -3.15 -8.46
C MET A 55 -6.57 -3.92 -9.21
N ALA A 56 -5.78 -4.69 -8.46
CA ALA A 56 -4.72 -5.57 -8.97
C ALA A 56 -5.25 -6.80 -9.74
N GLY A 57 -6.56 -7.07 -9.70
CA GLY A 57 -7.16 -8.26 -10.31
C GLY A 57 -6.91 -9.56 -9.55
N VAL A 58 -6.39 -9.47 -8.31
CA VAL A 58 -6.17 -10.58 -7.38
C VAL A 58 -7.50 -11.06 -6.80
N ASP A 59 -8.36 -10.14 -6.35
CA ASP A 59 -9.73 -10.46 -5.92
C ASP A 59 -10.71 -10.11 -7.03
N ARG A 60 -11.26 -11.15 -7.67
CA ARG A 60 -12.21 -11.02 -8.80
C ARG A 60 -13.68 -11.16 -8.39
N ASP A 61 -13.92 -11.50 -7.13
CA ASP A 61 -15.27 -11.74 -6.62
C ASP A 61 -15.87 -10.42 -6.11
N TYR A 62 -16.32 -9.57 -7.00
CA TYR A 62 -16.96 -8.30 -6.63
C TYR A 62 -18.15 -8.00 -7.53
N ASN A 63 -19.07 -7.16 -7.06
CA ASN A 63 -20.14 -6.60 -7.87
C ASN A 63 -19.67 -5.29 -8.51
N GLY A 64 -20.25 -4.92 -9.65
CA GLY A 64 -19.90 -3.70 -10.39
C GLY A 64 -19.00 -4.00 -11.58
N ARG A 65 -18.33 -2.97 -12.11
CA ARG A 65 -17.47 -3.08 -13.29
C ARG A 65 -16.16 -2.34 -13.07
N ILE A 66 -15.08 -2.97 -13.51
CA ILE A 66 -13.77 -2.35 -13.62
C ILE A 66 -13.41 -2.24 -15.09
N THR A 67 -12.78 -1.14 -15.47
CA THR A 67 -12.29 -0.93 -16.83
C THR A 67 -10.93 -0.27 -16.76
N MET A 68 -9.96 -0.85 -17.44
CA MET A 68 -8.63 -0.31 -17.60
C MET A 68 -8.41 0.01 -19.08
N THR A 69 -7.78 1.14 -19.35
CA THR A 69 -7.42 1.52 -20.71
C THR A 69 -6.37 0.53 -21.24
N PRO A 70 -6.55 -0.06 -22.45
CA PRO A 70 -5.57 -0.98 -23.02
C PRO A 70 -4.18 -0.34 -23.16
N GLY A 71 -3.14 -1.14 -22.95
CA GLY A 71 -1.74 -0.70 -23.06
C GLY A 71 -1.12 -0.20 -21.75
N PHE A 72 -1.90 -0.07 -20.67
CA PHE A 72 -1.37 0.24 -19.33
C PHE A 72 -1.13 -1.04 -18.52
N SER A 73 -0.11 -1.01 -17.67
CA SER A 73 0.31 -2.09 -16.79
C SER A 73 0.01 -1.78 -15.32
N ILE A 74 -0.23 -2.82 -14.52
CA ILE A 74 -0.46 -2.69 -13.07
C ILE A 74 0.57 -3.53 -12.33
N GLY A 75 1.24 -2.91 -11.37
CA GLY A 75 2.08 -3.60 -10.41
C GLY A 75 1.47 -3.51 -9.00
N TYR A 76 1.50 -4.62 -8.28
CA TYR A 76 0.94 -4.73 -6.95
C TYR A 76 1.95 -5.33 -5.99
N LEU A 77 2.19 -4.64 -4.86
CA LEU A 77 2.98 -5.17 -3.76
C LEU A 77 2.08 -5.96 -2.82
N GLU A 78 2.24 -7.28 -2.81
CA GLU A 78 1.51 -8.18 -1.92
C GLU A 78 1.94 -8.00 -0.45
N GLN A 79 1.03 -8.33 0.48
CA GLN A 79 1.32 -8.24 1.91
C GLN A 79 2.41 -9.23 2.35
N GLU A 80 2.36 -10.45 1.82
CA GLU A 80 3.35 -11.51 2.06
C GLU A 80 3.97 -11.95 0.71
N PRO A 81 4.93 -11.19 0.18
CA PRO A 81 5.45 -11.47 -1.15
C PRO A 81 6.46 -12.62 -1.15
N LEU A 82 6.65 -13.21 -2.34
CA LEU A 82 7.68 -14.23 -2.63
C LEU A 82 7.54 -15.54 -1.84
N ILE A 83 6.33 -15.88 -1.39
CA ILE A 83 6.08 -17.18 -0.75
C ILE A 83 6.26 -18.29 -1.78
N GLY A 84 7.12 -19.27 -1.46
CA GLY A 84 7.37 -20.43 -2.32
C GLY A 84 8.42 -20.20 -3.40
N GLU A 85 9.02 -19.00 -3.47
CA GLU A 85 10.13 -18.71 -4.39
C GLU A 85 11.42 -19.40 -3.93
N THR A 86 12.12 -20.04 -4.87
CA THR A 86 13.34 -20.83 -4.60
C THR A 86 14.62 -20.17 -5.11
N GLY A 87 14.52 -19.06 -5.84
CA GLY A 87 15.65 -18.34 -6.41
C GLY A 87 16.47 -17.54 -5.39
N THR A 88 17.56 -16.96 -5.88
CA THR A 88 18.37 -16.00 -5.13
C THR A 88 17.75 -14.60 -5.17
N VAL A 89 18.14 -13.72 -4.24
CA VAL A 89 17.69 -12.31 -4.25
C VAL A 89 18.02 -11.64 -5.59
N TRP A 90 19.21 -11.88 -6.14
CA TRP A 90 19.64 -11.33 -7.42
C TRP A 90 18.77 -11.79 -8.59
N GLU A 91 18.39 -13.07 -8.62
CA GLU A 91 17.47 -13.59 -9.63
C GLU A 91 16.09 -12.94 -9.56
N ILE A 92 15.53 -12.77 -8.36
CA ILE A 92 14.24 -12.10 -8.17
C ILE A 92 14.31 -10.63 -8.61
N VAL A 93 15.38 -9.92 -8.27
CA VAL A 93 15.54 -8.51 -8.68
C VAL A 93 15.69 -8.39 -10.19
N LYS A 94 16.44 -9.28 -10.84
CA LYS A 94 16.57 -9.31 -12.31
C LYS A 94 15.24 -9.52 -13.04
N GLN A 95 14.28 -10.24 -12.45
CA GLN A 95 12.92 -10.35 -13.01
C GLN A 95 12.23 -8.99 -13.14
N GLY A 96 12.66 -7.98 -12.37
CA GLY A 96 12.12 -6.63 -12.45
C GLY A 96 12.46 -5.91 -13.75
N ALA A 97 13.58 -6.26 -14.39
CA ALA A 97 14.05 -5.71 -15.65
C ALA A 97 14.39 -6.82 -16.65
N ARG A 98 13.52 -7.85 -16.70
CA ARG A 98 13.81 -9.09 -17.42
C ARG A 98 14.13 -8.86 -18.89
N GLU A 99 13.39 -7.99 -19.57
CA GLU A 99 13.63 -7.69 -20.98
C GLU A 99 15.04 -7.13 -21.21
N GLN A 100 15.46 -6.16 -20.40
CA GLN A 100 16.78 -5.53 -20.49
C GLN A 100 17.89 -6.54 -20.14
N VAL A 101 17.68 -7.33 -19.09
CA VAL A 101 18.63 -8.36 -18.64
C VAL A 101 18.79 -9.47 -19.67
N ASP A 102 17.69 -9.94 -20.26
CA ASP A 102 17.71 -11.01 -21.27
C ASP A 102 18.43 -10.51 -22.53
N LEU A 103 18.22 -9.26 -22.95
CA LEU A 103 18.95 -8.64 -24.08
C LEU A 103 20.45 -8.52 -23.81
N LEU A 104 20.84 -8.08 -22.62
CA LEU A 104 22.26 -7.95 -22.27
C LEU A 104 22.94 -9.33 -22.18
N THR A 105 22.24 -10.32 -21.64
CA THR A 105 22.70 -11.71 -21.59
C THR A 105 22.89 -12.26 -23.00
N GLU A 106 21.90 -12.07 -23.88
CA GLU A 106 21.98 -12.47 -25.28
C GLU A 106 23.15 -11.80 -26.01
N PHE A 107 23.38 -10.50 -25.79
CA PHE A 107 24.52 -9.78 -26.35
C PHE A 107 25.86 -10.38 -25.91
N ASN A 108 26.00 -10.70 -24.62
CA ASN A 108 27.19 -11.33 -24.07
C ASN A 108 27.41 -12.75 -24.61
N GLU A 109 26.35 -13.54 -24.78
CA GLU A 109 26.40 -14.87 -25.38
C GLU A 109 26.84 -14.82 -26.86
N ILE A 110 26.34 -13.85 -27.63
CA ILE A 110 26.76 -13.63 -29.02
C ILE A 110 28.26 -13.27 -29.07
N ASN A 111 28.71 -12.37 -28.19
CA ASN A 111 30.13 -12.02 -28.10
C ASN A 111 31.03 -13.21 -27.74
N ALA A 112 30.58 -14.07 -26.82
CA ALA A 112 31.31 -15.28 -26.46
C ALA A 112 31.46 -16.24 -27.65
N LYS A 113 30.41 -16.39 -28.48
CA LYS A 113 30.45 -17.23 -29.68
C LYS A 113 31.46 -16.75 -30.72
N PHE A 114 31.72 -15.43 -30.83
CA PHE A 114 32.75 -14.92 -31.73
C PHE A 114 34.18 -15.36 -31.37
N ALA A 115 34.41 -15.88 -30.16
CA ALA A 115 35.70 -16.45 -29.77
C ALA A 115 35.89 -17.91 -30.24
N GLU A 116 34.84 -18.56 -30.76
CA GLU A 116 34.87 -19.94 -31.24
C GLU A 116 35.07 -20.00 -32.77
N PRO A 117 35.58 -21.10 -33.32
CA PRO A 117 35.60 -21.31 -34.77
C PRO A 117 34.17 -21.37 -35.33
N LEU A 118 33.85 -20.48 -36.27
CA LEU A 118 32.53 -20.36 -36.86
C LEU A 118 32.63 -20.43 -38.38
N ASP A 119 31.59 -21.00 -39.01
CA ASP A 119 31.42 -20.91 -40.46
C ASP A 119 30.96 -19.49 -40.85
N ASP A 120 31.32 -19.05 -42.06
CA ASP A 120 31.01 -17.69 -42.57
C ASP A 120 29.51 -17.35 -42.50
N ASP A 121 28.64 -18.31 -42.79
CA ASP A 121 27.18 -18.13 -42.73
C ASP A 121 26.69 -17.91 -41.30
N VAL A 122 27.25 -18.63 -40.33
CA VAL A 122 26.92 -18.48 -38.90
C VAL A 122 27.46 -17.17 -38.36
N MET A 123 28.66 -16.78 -38.78
CA MET A 123 29.27 -15.50 -38.42
C MET A 123 28.40 -14.32 -38.90
N ASN A 124 27.95 -14.35 -40.16
CA ASN A 124 27.07 -13.30 -40.70
C ASN A 124 25.74 -13.20 -39.94
N GLN A 125 25.11 -14.33 -39.61
CA GLN A 125 23.88 -14.36 -38.81
C GLN A 125 24.09 -13.78 -37.40
N LEU A 126 25.22 -14.09 -36.75
CA LEU A 126 25.54 -13.55 -35.42
C LEU A 126 25.79 -12.04 -35.45
N ILE A 127 26.44 -11.52 -36.51
CA ILE A 127 26.65 -10.08 -36.68
C ILE A 127 25.31 -9.35 -36.85
N GLU A 128 24.42 -9.87 -37.70
CA GLU A 128 23.08 -9.29 -37.89
C GLU A 128 22.30 -9.30 -36.58
N ARG A 129 22.28 -10.44 -35.88
CA ARG A 129 21.59 -10.57 -34.60
C ARG A 129 22.17 -9.67 -33.52
N GLN A 130 23.50 -9.57 -33.43
CA GLN A 130 24.16 -8.64 -32.51
C GLN A 130 23.72 -7.20 -32.78
N GLY A 131 23.66 -6.79 -34.05
CA GLY A 131 23.20 -5.46 -34.43
C GLY A 131 21.76 -5.16 -33.97
N GLU A 132 20.84 -6.13 -34.13
CA GLU A 132 19.46 -6.01 -33.62
C GLU A 132 19.41 -5.85 -32.11
N VAL A 133 20.16 -6.70 -31.38
CA VAL A 133 20.19 -6.68 -29.91
C VAL A 133 20.80 -5.38 -29.41
N GLN A 134 21.88 -4.91 -30.04
CA GLN A 134 22.54 -3.64 -29.74
C GLN A 134 21.57 -2.46 -29.88
N GLN A 135 20.85 -2.37 -31.01
CA GLN A 135 19.87 -1.31 -31.22
C GLN A 135 18.77 -1.31 -30.15
N LYS A 136 18.32 -2.49 -29.71
CA LYS A 136 17.35 -2.60 -28.62
C LYS A 136 17.93 -2.14 -27.28
N LEU A 137 19.14 -2.56 -26.95
CA LEU A 137 19.84 -2.12 -25.73
C LEU A 137 20.02 -0.60 -25.69
N ASP A 138 20.41 0.01 -26.82
CA ASP A 138 20.52 1.47 -26.95
C ASP A 138 19.16 2.16 -26.76
N SER A 139 18.10 1.63 -27.35
CA SER A 139 16.76 2.21 -27.25
C SER A 139 16.15 2.14 -25.84
N LEU A 140 16.55 1.14 -25.06
CA LEU A 140 16.07 0.89 -23.70
C LEU A 140 16.99 1.48 -22.62
N ASP A 141 18.12 2.08 -23.02
CA ASP A 141 19.17 2.56 -22.13
C ASP A 141 19.55 1.50 -21.09
N ALA A 142 19.91 0.30 -21.61
CA ALA A 142 20.02 -0.93 -20.84
C ALA A 142 21.46 -1.40 -20.60
N TRP A 143 22.48 -0.67 -21.07
CA TRP A 143 23.89 -1.02 -20.88
C TRP A 143 24.33 -1.02 -19.43
N ASP A 144 23.74 -0.13 -18.62
CA ASP A 144 24.04 0.03 -17.20
C ASP A 144 23.03 -0.71 -16.30
N ILE A 145 22.24 -1.64 -16.87
CA ILE A 145 21.13 -2.25 -16.14
C ILE A 145 21.60 -2.95 -14.87
N GLU A 146 22.70 -3.70 -14.90
CA GLU A 146 23.22 -4.39 -13.71
C GLU A 146 23.56 -3.41 -12.58
N SER A 147 24.27 -2.31 -12.89
CA SER A 147 24.57 -1.25 -11.91
C SER A 147 23.30 -0.59 -11.38
N ARG A 148 22.28 -0.38 -12.21
CA ARG A 148 20.97 0.14 -11.77
C ARG A 148 20.23 -0.81 -10.85
N LEU A 149 20.31 -2.12 -11.09
CA LEU A 149 19.73 -3.14 -10.20
C LEU A 149 20.44 -3.13 -8.84
N GLU A 150 21.77 -3.06 -8.82
CA GLU A 150 22.57 -2.98 -7.59
C GLU A 150 22.25 -1.70 -6.79
N MET A 151 22.22 -0.53 -7.44
CA MET A 151 21.86 0.73 -6.79
C MET A 151 20.45 0.67 -6.17
N ALA A 152 19.48 0.04 -6.84
CA ALA A 152 18.13 -0.12 -6.31
C ALA A 152 18.10 -1.09 -5.11
N MET A 153 18.88 -2.17 -5.17
CA MET A 153 19.03 -3.11 -4.05
C MET A 153 19.63 -2.43 -2.82
N ASP A 154 20.69 -1.65 -3.01
CA ASP A 154 21.37 -0.92 -1.92
C ASP A 154 20.45 0.13 -1.30
N ALA A 155 19.74 0.91 -2.13
CA ALA A 155 18.82 1.95 -1.67
C ALA A 155 17.66 1.40 -0.83
N LEU A 156 17.20 0.18 -1.11
CA LEU A 156 16.18 -0.52 -0.34
C LEU A 156 16.78 -1.49 0.70
N ARG A 157 18.09 -1.45 0.93
CA ARG A 157 18.81 -2.32 1.87
C ARG A 157 18.39 -3.78 1.73
N CYS A 158 18.37 -4.27 0.49
CA CYS A 158 18.10 -5.67 0.19
C CYS A 158 19.22 -6.56 0.75
N PRO A 159 18.94 -7.83 1.07
CA PRO A 159 19.99 -8.79 1.42
C PRO A 159 20.98 -8.99 0.26
N PRO A 160 22.16 -9.57 0.54
CA PRO A 160 23.14 -9.91 -0.49
C PRO A 160 22.50 -10.72 -1.63
N GLY A 161 22.88 -10.41 -2.87
CA GLY A 161 22.24 -10.99 -4.07
C GLY A 161 22.29 -12.52 -4.16
N ASN A 162 23.31 -13.16 -3.59
CA ASN A 162 23.45 -14.61 -3.51
C ASN A 162 22.60 -15.27 -2.43
N SER A 163 21.91 -14.49 -1.58
CA SER A 163 21.08 -15.02 -0.50
C SER A 163 19.87 -15.75 -1.07
N PRO A 164 19.58 -16.99 -0.64
CA PRO A 164 18.35 -17.68 -1.00
C PRO A 164 17.11 -16.98 -0.43
N VAL A 165 16.08 -16.76 -1.25
CA VAL A 165 14.87 -16.02 -0.86
C VAL A 165 14.06 -16.74 0.23
N ASN A 166 14.16 -18.06 0.30
CA ASN A 166 13.52 -18.88 1.32
C ASN A 166 14.18 -18.76 2.72
N LEU A 167 15.40 -18.19 2.83
CA LEU A 167 16.12 -18.03 4.09
C LEU A 167 16.04 -16.62 4.68
N ILE A 168 15.69 -15.62 3.89
CA ILE A 168 15.59 -14.23 4.35
C ILE A 168 14.29 -13.98 5.12
N SER A 169 14.31 -12.98 6.00
CA SER A 169 13.16 -12.60 6.83
C SER A 169 11.99 -12.06 6.00
N GLY A 170 10.78 -12.03 6.59
CA GLY A 170 9.60 -11.48 5.91
C GLY A 170 9.76 -10.00 5.51
N GLY A 171 10.42 -9.19 6.34
CA GLY A 171 10.74 -7.80 6.02
C GLY A 171 11.72 -7.70 4.85
N GLU A 172 12.77 -8.53 4.84
CA GLU A 172 13.71 -8.59 3.72
C GLU A 172 13.04 -9.03 2.41
N ARG A 173 12.18 -10.07 2.44
CA ARG A 173 11.40 -10.49 1.26
C ARG A 173 10.56 -9.34 0.71
N ARG A 174 9.95 -8.55 1.60
CA ARG A 174 9.15 -7.38 1.22
C ARG A 174 9.99 -6.31 0.54
N ARG A 175 11.21 -6.03 1.02
CA ARG A 175 12.12 -5.07 0.37
C ARG A 175 12.59 -5.55 -1.01
N VAL A 176 12.91 -6.84 -1.15
CA VAL A 176 13.27 -7.45 -2.44
C VAL A 176 12.09 -7.39 -3.42
N ALA A 177 10.88 -7.71 -2.96
CA ALA A 177 9.67 -7.62 -3.78
C ALA A 177 9.35 -6.19 -4.22
N LEU A 178 9.49 -5.22 -3.32
CA LEU A 178 9.35 -3.80 -3.63
C LEU A 178 10.40 -3.35 -4.64
N CYS A 179 11.66 -3.76 -4.47
CA CYS A 179 12.75 -3.48 -5.42
C CYS A 179 12.41 -3.99 -6.82
N ARG A 180 12.05 -5.29 -6.93
CA ARG A 180 11.60 -5.90 -8.18
C ARG A 180 10.46 -5.10 -8.81
N LEU A 181 9.45 -4.72 -8.03
CA LEU A 181 8.27 -4.03 -8.51
C LEU A 181 8.57 -2.63 -9.05
N LEU A 182 9.43 -1.87 -8.37
CA LEU A 182 9.83 -0.52 -8.80
C LEU A 182 10.65 -0.57 -10.10
N LEU A 183 11.47 -1.61 -10.26
CA LEU A 183 12.26 -1.83 -11.48
C LEU A 183 11.41 -2.19 -12.70
N GLN A 184 10.26 -2.85 -12.50
CA GLN A 184 9.29 -3.13 -13.58
C GLN A 184 8.65 -1.86 -14.16
N LYS A 185 8.67 -0.75 -13.42
CA LYS A 185 8.07 0.53 -13.81
C LYS A 185 6.64 0.41 -14.38
N PRO A 186 5.69 -0.26 -13.68
CA PRO A 186 4.31 -0.37 -14.12
C PRO A 186 3.60 1.00 -14.18
N ASP A 187 2.62 1.17 -15.06
CA ASP A 187 1.92 2.45 -15.19
C ASP A 187 1.05 2.79 -13.98
N ILE A 188 0.55 1.77 -13.28
CA ILE A 188 -0.19 1.89 -12.03
C ILE A 188 0.50 1.06 -10.96
N LEU A 189 0.98 1.75 -9.91
CA LEU A 189 1.62 1.13 -8.77
C LEU A 189 0.65 1.07 -7.59
N LEU A 190 0.36 -0.14 -7.13
CA LEU A 190 -0.52 -0.42 -5.99
C LEU A 190 0.33 -0.89 -4.80
N LEU A 191 0.41 -0.08 -3.76
CA LEU A 191 1.26 -0.32 -2.60
C LEU A 191 0.43 -0.44 -1.33
N ASP A 192 0.44 -1.60 -0.67
CA ASP A 192 -0.24 -1.78 0.61
C ASP A 192 0.76 -1.74 1.76
N GLU A 193 0.81 -0.63 2.51
CA GLU A 193 1.74 -0.30 3.61
C GLU A 193 3.23 -0.34 3.22
N PRO A 194 3.68 0.35 2.15
CA PRO A 194 5.02 0.18 1.60
C PRO A 194 6.16 0.61 2.55
N THR A 195 5.88 1.47 3.53
CA THR A 195 6.86 1.95 4.51
C THR A 195 7.12 0.97 5.65
N ASN A 196 6.31 -0.07 5.80
CA ASN A 196 6.53 -1.07 6.84
C ASN A 196 7.81 -1.87 6.58
N HIS A 197 8.59 -2.07 7.65
CA HIS A 197 9.88 -2.79 7.64
C HIS A 197 10.99 -2.09 6.82
N LEU A 198 10.79 -0.80 6.51
CA LEU A 198 11.82 0.09 6.00
C LEU A 198 12.35 0.96 7.15
N ASP A 199 13.64 1.23 7.10
CA ASP A 199 14.28 2.23 7.94
C ASP A 199 14.12 3.65 7.33
N ALA A 200 14.48 4.67 8.10
CA ALA A 200 14.24 6.06 7.72
C ALA A 200 14.89 6.46 6.38
N GLU A 201 16.10 5.96 6.09
CA GLU A 201 16.79 6.25 4.83
C GLU A 201 16.09 5.59 3.63
N SER A 202 15.70 4.33 3.75
CA SER A 202 14.95 3.63 2.69
C SER A 202 13.57 4.27 2.46
N VAL A 203 12.90 4.75 3.51
CA VAL A 203 11.64 5.49 3.38
C VAL A 203 11.86 6.79 2.61
N ALA A 204 12.88 7.58 2.97
CA ALA A 204 13.18 8.83 2.27
C ALA A 204 13.53 8.60 0.79
N TRP A 205 14.30 7.55 0.48
CA TRP A 205 14.58 7.17 -0.91
C TRP A 205 13.29 6.79 -1.66
N LEU A 206 12.44 5.97 -1.04
CA LEU A 206 11.16 5.57 -1.62
C LEU A 206 10.25 6.79 -1.87
N GLU A 207 10.20 7.74 -0.94
CA GLU A 207 9.45 8.98 -1.11
C GLU A 207 9.93 9.77 -2.34
N HIS A 208 11.24 9.99 -2.44
CA HIS A 208 11.84 10.69 -3.57
C HIS A 208 11.58 9.97 -4.90
N HIS A 209 11.67 8.64 -4.91
CA HIS A 209 11.38 7.83 -6.09
C HIS A 209 9.92 7.95 -6.53
N LEU A 210 8.97 7.82 -5.59
CA LEU A 210 7.53 7.85 -5.90
C LEU A 210 7.02 9.24 -6.30
N GLN A 211 7.67 10.30 -5.81
CA GLN A 211 7.42 11.68 -6.24
C GLN A 211 7.73 11.88 -7.73
N HIS A 212 8.86 11.35 -8.21
CA HIS A 212 9.32 11.46 -9.60
C HIS A 212 8.76 10.38 -10.52
N TYR A 213 8.00 9.43 -9.97
CA TYR A 213 7.41 8.35 -10.75
C TYR A 213 6.41 8.91 -11.78
N GLU A 214 6.52 8.54 -13.05
CA GLU A 214 5.66 9.12 -14.11
C GLU A 214 4.24 8.55 -14.06
N GLY A 215 4.10 7.28 -13.65
CA GLY A 215 2.83 6.60 -13.53
C GLY A 215 1.99 6.99 -12.30
N THR A 216 0.83 6.37 -12.19
CA THR A 216 -0.10 6.56 -11.08
C THR A 216 0.33 5.72 -9.89
N VAL A 217 0.37 6.32 -8.69
CA VAL A 217 0.72 5.62 -7.45
C VAL A 217 -0.49 5.65 -6.53
N ILE A 218 -0.90 4.48 -6.04
CA ILE A 218 -1.97 4.31 -5.06
C ILE A 218 -1.38 3.57 -3.87
N ALA A 219 -1.15 4.31 -2.80
CA ALA A 219 -0.53 3.78 -1.59
C ALA A 219 -1.50 3.80 -0.41
N VAL A 220 -1.71 2.64 0.20
CA VAL A 220 -2.29 2.54 1.54
C VAL A 220 -1.14 2.69 2.53
N THR A 221 -1.21 3.66 3.43
CA THR A 221 -0.22 3.76 4.50
C THR A 221 -0.80 4.47 5.72
N HIS A 222 -0.27 4.15 6.88
CA HIS A 222 -0.47 4.91 8.11
C HIS A 222 0.59 6.01 8.34
N ASP A 223 1.62 6.09 7.49
CA ASP A 223 2.67 7.10 7.58
C ASP A 223 2.17 8.46 7.08
N ARG A 224 2.13 9.43 8.00
CA ARG A 224 1.62 10.77 7.74
C ARG A 224 2.60 11.61 6.93
N TYR A 225 3.90 11.42 7.12
CA TYR A 225 4.92 12.18 6.41
C TYR A 225 4.99 11.75 4.95
N PHE A 226 4.96 10.44 4.72
CA PHE A 226 4.89 9.86 3.38
C PHE A 226 3.69 10.41 2.58
N LEU A 227 2.50 10.45 3.20
CA LEU A 227 1.31 10.97 2.54
C LEU A 227 1.36 12.48 2.33
N ASP A 228 1.96 13.25 3.24
CA ASP A 228 2.05 14.70 3.06
C ASP A 228 3.03 15.09 1.93
N ASN A 229 4.10 14.29 1.76
CA ASN A 229 5.15 14.51 0.77
C ASN A 229 4.78 14.01 -0.64
N ILE A 230 4.07 12.88 -0.75
CA ILE A 230 3.80 12.25 -2.07
C ILE A 230 2.37 12.51 -2.54
N ALA A 231 1.38 12.49 -1.65
CA ALA A 231 -0.02 12.43 -2.09
C ALA A 231 -0.52 13.79 -2.58
N GLY A 232 -0.94 13.83 -3.85
CA GLY A 232 -1.73 14.93 -4.41
C GLY A 232 -3.24 14.75 -4.20
N TRP A 233 -3.65 13.53 -3.84
CA TRP A 233 -5.03 13.15 -3.59
C TRP A 233 -5.11 12.19 -2.40
N ILE A 234 -6.16 12.30 -1.62
CA ILE A 234 -6.50 11.36 -0.56
C ILE A 234 -7.81 10.67 -0.91
N LEU A 235 -7.82 9.34 -0.90
CA LEU A 235 -9.02 8.52 -0.98
C LEU A 235 -9.34 8.00 0.42
N GLU A 236 -10.35 8.60 1.06
CA GLU A 236 -10.83 8.11 2.35
C GLU A 236 -11.88 7.02 2.14
N LEU A 237 -11.59 5.81 2.64
CA LEU A 237 -12.54 4.73 2.78
C LEU A 237 -13.18 4.79 4.17
N ASP A 238 -14.41 5.26 4.22
CA ASP A 238 -15.23 5.26 5.43
C ASP A 238 -16.58 4.59 5.17
N ARG A 239 -16.98 3.66 6.04
CA ARG A 239 -18.25 2.91 5.95
C ARG A 239 -18.51 2.28 4.58
N GLY A 240 -17.44 1.80 3.93
CA GLY A 240 -17.48 1.17 2.61
C GLY A 240 -17.64 2.14 1.43
N GLN A 241 -17.68 3.44 1.66
CA GLN A 241 -17.72 4.47 0.62
C GLN A 241 -16.32 5.05 0.40
N GLY A 242 -16.01 5.37 -0.85
CA GLY A 242 -14.77 6.08 -1.22
C GLY A 242 -15.03 7.57 -1.39
N ILE A 243 -14.41 8.39 -0.55
CA ILE A 243 -14.53 9.86 -0.57
C ILE A 243 -13.19 10.43 -1.05
N PRO A 244 -13.08 10.86 -2.31
CA PRO A 244 -11.87 11.48 -2.82
C PRO A 244 -11.74 12.93 -2.34
N TRP A 245 -10.53 13.33 -2.01
CA TRP A 245 -10.13 14.68 -1.64
C TRP A 245 -8.87 15.07 -2.42
N LYS A 246 -8.87 16.28 -2.99
CA LYS A 246 -7.70 16.82 -3.69
C LYS A 246 -6.86 17.62 -2.70
N GLY A 247 -5.65 17.14 -2.43
CA GLY A 247 -4.74 17.71 -1.46
C GLY A 247 -3.95 16.63 -0.72
N ASN A 248 -3.03 17.07 0.12
CA ASN A 248 -2.19 16.23 0.96
C ASN A 248 -2.90 15.81 2.26
N TYR A 249 -2.20 15.02 3.09
CA TYR A 249 -2.71 14.53 4.37
C TYR A 249 -3.18 15.66 5.31
N SER A 250 -2.37 16.71 5.46
CA SER A 250 -2.67 17.83 6.36
C SER A 250 -3.97 18.55 5.97
N SER A 251 -4.14 18.86 4.68
CA SER A 251 -5.36 19.49 4.17
C SER A 251 -6.62 18.62 4.37
N TRP A 252 -6.47 17.31 4.17
CA TRP A 252 -7.55 16.35 4.40
C TRP A 252 -7.91 16.27 5.89
N LEU A 253 -6.93 16.28 6.79
CA LEU A 253 -7.17 16.18 8.23
C LEU A 253 -7.98 17.39 8.74
N GLU A 254 -7.64 18.60 8.29
CA GLU A 254 -8.40 19.81 8.61
C GLU A 254 -9.85 19.73 8.11
N GLN A 255 -10.04 19.29 6.86
CA GLN A 255 -11.35 19.11 6.26
C GLN A 255 -12.16 18.06 7.03
N LYS A 256 -11.55 16.92 7.37
CA LYS A 256 -12.17 15.85 8.15
C LYS A 256 -12.58 16.33 9.54
N GLN A 257 -11.74 17.12 10.21
CA GLN A 257 -12.09 17.67 11.53
C GLN A 257 -13.29 18.62 11.44
N LYS A 258 -13.36 19.47 10.41
CA LYS A 258 -14.53 20.34 10.15
C LYS A 258 -15.79 19.51 9.88
N ARG A 259 -15.67 18.45 9.07
CA ARG A 259 -16.77 17.53 8.74
C ARG A 259 -17.30 16.82 9.99
N LEU A 260 -16.41 16.25 10.80
CA LEU A 260 -16.78 15.57 12.05
C LEU A 260 -17.49 16.51 13.03
N LYS A 261 -17.02 17.76 13.19
CA LYS A 261 -17.71 18.75 14.04
C LYS A 261 -19.11 19.07 13.54
N LEU A 262 -19.30 19.16 12.22
CA LEU A 262 -20.63 19.38 11.62
C LEU A 262 -21.54 18.16 11.83
N GLU A 263 -21.01 16.95 11.64
CA GLU A 263 -21.74 15.69 11.87
C GLU A 263 -22.15 15.52 13.33
N GLU A 264 -21.25 15.82 14.28
CA GLU A 264 -21.54 15.77 15.72
C GLU A 264 -22.61 16.79 16.11
N LYS A 265 -22.54 18.02 15.56
CA LYS A 265 -23.57 19.03 15.79
C LYS A 265 -24.93 18.59 15.25
N GLN A 266 -24.97 18.10 14.00
CA GLN A 266 -26.20 17.57 13.40
C GLN A 266 -26.76 16.39 14.20
N GLU A 267 -25.90 15.50 14.69
CA GLU A 267 -26.33 14.37 15.51
C GLU A 267 -26.86 14.82 16.88
N SER A 268 -26.24 15.80 17.52
CA SER A 268 -26.74 16.38 18.77
C SER A 268 -28.11 17.04 18.58
N ASP A 269 -28.29 17.82 17.52
CA ASP A 269 -29.56 18.46 17.19
C ASP A 269 -30.64 17.43 16.85
N ARG A 270 -30.27 16.34 16.17
CA ARG A 270 -31.12 15.18 15.91
C ARG A 270 -31.54 14.47 17.19
N GLN A 271 -30.60 14.16 18.10
CA GLN A 271 -30.90 13.52 19.39
C GLN A 271 -31.86 14.36 20.23
N LYS A 272 -31.65 15.68 20.29
CA LYS A 272 -32.59 16.61 20.94
C LYS A 272 -33.97 16.58 20.30
N THR A 273 -34.04 16.47 18.98
CA THR A 273 -35.31 16.36 18.23
C THR A 273 -36.03 15.04 18.56
N LEU A 274 -35.32 13.91 18.53
CA LEU A 274 -35.84 12.59 18.92
C LEU A 274 -36.35 12.60 20.36
N GLN A 275 -35.61 13.21 21.29
CA GLN A 275 -35.99 13.29 22.69
C GLN A 275 -37.28 14.11 22.88
N ARG A 276 -37.40 15.27 22.22
CA ARG A 276 -38.61 16.08 22.22
C ARG A 276 -39.81 15.34 21.63
N GLU A 277 -39.62 14.62 20.52
CA GLU A 277 -40.70 13.82 19.92
C GLU A 277 -41.13 12.67 20.83
N LEU A 278 -40.19 11.98 21.47
CA LEU A 278 -40.46 10.89 22.42
C LEU A 278 -41.18 11.39 23.69
N GLU A 279 -40.80 12.54 24.23
CA GLU A 279 -41.51 13.19 25.33
C GLU A 279 -42.95 13.54 24.93
N TRP A 280 -43.17 14.06 23.73
CA TRP A 280 -44.51 14.35 23.21
C TRP A 280 -45.36 13.07 23.04
N ILE A 281 -44.80 12.00 22.49
CA ILE A 281 -45.48 10.69 22.36
C ILE A 281 -45.90 10.16 23.73
N ARG A 282 -45.07 10.35 24.76
CA ARG A 282 -45.38 9.97 26.15
C ARG A 282 -46.47 10.84 26.78
N MET A 283 -46.66 12.08 26.33
CA MET A 283 -47.52 13.08 26.96
C MET A 283 -49.01 13.10 26.53
N SER A 284 -49.54 12.14 25.76
CA SER A 284 -51.01 12.12 25.54
C SER A 284 -51.64 10.76 25.17
N PRO A 285 -52.54 10.21 26.03
CA PRO A 285 -53.42 9.10 25.66
C PRO A 285 -54.58 9.50 24.72
N LYS A 286 -54.98 10.79 24.68
CA LYS A 286 -56.25 11.26 24.07
C LYS A 286 -56.14 11.88 22.66
N GLY A 287 -54.95 11.95 22.06
CA GLY A 287 -54.71 12.58 20.75
C GLY A 287 -54.49 11.62 19.56
N ARG A 288 -54.93 10.37 19.64
CA ARG A 288 -54.56 9.28 18.68
C ARG A 288 -55.15 9.38 17.28
N HIS A 289 -56.05 10.30 17.00
CA HIS A 289 -56.78 10.28 15.73
C HIS A 289 -56.27 11.36 14.76
N ALA A 290 -55.73 10.89 13.62
CA ALA A 290 -55.34 11.60 12.40
C ALA A 290 -54.00 12.37 12.34
N LYS A 291 -53.49 13.03 13.41
CA LYS A 291 -52.24 13.83 13.31
C LYS A 291 -50.92 13.07 13.61
N SER A 292 -50.96 11.79 13.99
CA SER A 292 -49.78 11.07 14.49
C SER A 292 -48.98 10.28 13.45
N ARG A 293 -49.58 9.84 12.34
CA ARG A 293 -48.93 8.88 11.41
C ARG A 293 -47.67 9.43 10.73
N ALA A 294 -47.70 10.68 10.27
CA ALA A 294 -46.56 11.32 9.60
C ALA A 294 -45.37 11.54 10.57
N ARG A 295 -45.65 11.98 11.79
CA ARG A 295 -44.61 12.18 12.83
C ARG A 295 -44.05 10.86 13.36
N ILE A 296 -44.89 9.84 13.56
CA ILE A 296 -44.43 8.49 13.93
C ILE A 296 -43.54 7.92 12.81
N SER A 297 -43.90 8.08 11.54
CA SER A 297 -43.04 7.66 10.42
C SER A 297 -41.73 8.46 10.34
N SER A 298 -41.75 9.75 10.69
CA SER A 298 -40.56 10.60 10.76
C SER A 298 -39.64 10.16 11.90
N TYR A 299 -40.21 9.87 13.08
CA TYR A 299 -39.49 9.29 14.21
C TYR A 299 -38.88 7.93 13.85
N GLU A 300 -39.65 7.01 13.26
CA GLU A 300 -39.14 5.69 12.82
C GLU A 300 -38.07 5.81 11.74
N SER A 301 -38.21 6.74 10.79
CA SER A 301 -37.18 7.04 9.77
C SER A 301 -35.90 7.58 10.42
N LEU A 302 -36.05 8.48 11.41
CA LEU A 302 -34.94 9.01 12.19
C LEU A 302 -34.30 7.95 13.09
N LEU A 303 -35.04 6.97 13.57
CA LEU A 303 -34.52 5.91 14.42
C LEU A 303 -33.83 4.82 13.58
N ASN A 304 -34.34 4.51 12.39
CA ASN A 304 -33.73 3.50 11.51
C ASN A 304 -32.35 3.92 10.94
N GLN A 305 -32.06 5.21 10.85
CA GLN A 305 -30.72 5.71 10.48
C GLN A 305 -29.66 5.53 11.60
N GLU A 306 -30.06 5.19 12.83
CA GLU A 306 -29.22 5.07 14.03
C GLU A 306 -28.24 3.88 13.97
N SER A 307 -28.54 2.84 13.18
CA SER A 307 -27.86 1.54 13.25
C SER A 307 -26.47 1.47 12.62
N GLN A 308 -25.97 2.55 11.99
CA GLN A 308 -24.62 2.57 11.38
C GLN A 308 -23.55 3.33 12.17
N LYS A 309 -23.88 3.91 13.34
CA LYS A 309 -23.06 4.96 13.98
C LYS A 309 -22.13 4.55 15.13
N LYS A 310 -21.98 3.26 15.47
CA LYS A 310 -21.11 2.84 16.59
C LYS A 310 -19.90 2.05 16.14
N ILE A 311 -18.84 2.77 15.77
CA ILE A 311 -17.47 2.30 16.01
C ILE A 311 -16.81 3.43 16.80
N ARG A 312 -16.93 3.39 18.12
CA ARG A 312 -16.19 4.26 19.04
C ARG A 312 -15.29 3.37 19.90
N ASP A 313 -14.06 3.84 20.00
CA ASP A 313 -13.03 3.54 20.99
C ASP A 313 -12.72 2.05 21.19
N LEU A 314 -11.89 1.53 20.29
CA LEU A 314 -11.09 0.35 20.58
C LEU A 314 -9.93 0.78 21.49
N GLU A 315 -10.21 0.94 22.78
CA GLU A 315 -9.15 0.99 23.78
C GLU A 315 -8.58 -0.41 23.94
N ILE A 316 -7.30 -0.58 23.58
CA ILE A 316 -6.58 -1.83 23.81
C ILE A 316 -6.27 -1.91 25.30
N TYR A 317 -7.00 -2.76 26.02
CA TYR A 317 -6.72 -3.04 27.43
C TYR A 317 -5.55 -4.02 27.53
N ILE A 318 -4.43 -3.57 28.10
CA ILE A 318 -3.31 -4.43 28.46
C ILE A 318 -3.48 -4.78 29.95
N PRO A 319 -3.69 -6.06 30.30
CA PRO A 319 -3.86 -6.45 31.69
C PRO A 319 -2.59 -6.15 32.50
N PRO A 320 -2.72 -5.64 33.74
CA PRO A 320 -1.57 -5.43 34.59
C PRO A 320 -0.89 -6.76 34.88
N GLY A 321 0.43 -6.81 34.69
CA GLY A 321 1.24 -7.98 34.98
C GLY A 321 1.35 -8.27 36.48
N PRO A 322 1.89 -9.45 36.85
CA PRO A 322 2.18 -9.77 38.25
C PRO A 322 3.21 -8.79 38.85
N ARG A 323 3.31 -8.76 40.19
CA ARG A 323 4.33 -7.93 40.87
C ARG A 323 5.72 -8.36 40.43
N LEU A 324 6.48 -7.42 39.88
CA LEU A 324 7.86 -7.63 39.42
C LEU A 324 8.89 -7.30 40.52
N GLY A 325 10.05 -7.94 40.44
CA GLY A 325 11.21 -7.65 41.28
C GLY A 325 11.93 -6.34 40.89
N LYS A 326 13.03 -6.03 41.59
CA LYS A 326 13.81 -4.78 41.37
C LYS A 326 14.56 -4.73 40.04
N VAL A 327 14.93 -5.89 39.49
CA VAL A 327 15.55 -6.04 38.16
C VAL A 327 14.70 -7.05 37.40
N VAL A 328 14.25 -6.68 36.20
CA VAL A 328 13.36 -7.52 35.38
C VAL A 328 14.14 -8.22 34.29
N ILE A 329 15.02 -7.50 33.60
CA ILE A 329 15.92 -8.03 32.58
C ILE A 329 17.33 -7.54 32.90
N GLU A 330 18.30 -8.43 32.83
CA GLU A 330 19.72 -8.13 32.94
C GLU A 330 20.43 -8.84 31.79
N ALA A 331 21.13 -8.06 30.97
CA ALA A 331 22.05 -8.55 29.96
C ALA A 331 23.46 -8.18 30.43
N ASP A 332 24.32 -9.18 30.51
CA ASP A 332 25.71 -9.08 30.95
C ASP A 332 26.59 -9.73 29.87
N HIS A 333 27.46 -8.92 29.24
CA HIS A 333 28.36 -9.31 28.17
C HIS A 333 27.72 -10.15 27.05
N VAL A 334 26.48 -9.78 26.63
CA VAL A 334 25.74 -10.58 25.64
C VAL A 334 26.27 -10.33 24.23
N SER A 335 26.71 -11.41 23.57
CA SER A 335 27.15 -11.38 22.17
C SER A 335 26.35 -12.37 21.32
N LYS A 336 26.00 -11.98 20.08
CA LYS A 336 25.30 -12.82 19.12
C LYS A 336 25.81 -12.57 17.70
N ALA A 337 26.04 -13.66 16.98
CA ALA A 337 26.32 -13.66 15.55
C ALA A 337 25.42 -14.67 14.81
N PHE A 338 25.26 -14.47 13.50
CA PHE A 338 24.65 -15.41 12.57
C PHE A 338 25.62 -15.65 11.41
N GLY A 339 26.28 -16.81 11.40
CA GLY A 339 27.44 -17.05 10.53
C GLY A 339 28.55 -16.04 10.83
N ASP A 340 29.06 -15.38 9.79
CA ASP A 340 30.11 -14.36 9.92
C ASP A 340 29.55 -12.96 10.28
N ARG A 341 28.22 -12.80 10.35
CA ARG A 341 27.58 -11.52 10.67
C ARG A 341 27.36 -11.38 12.17
N LEU A 342 28.18 -10.55 12.80
CA LEU A 342 27.99 -10.11 14.18
C LEU A 342 26.75 -9.21 14.28
N LEU A 343 25.82 -9.53 15.18
CA LEU A 343 24.60 -8.74 15.40
C LEU A 343 24.77 -7.76 16.57
N PHE A 344 25.34 -8.23 17.67
CA PHE A 344 25.72 -7.42 18.81
C PHE A 344 26.85 -8.11 19.57
N GLU A 345 27.73 -7.32 20.14
CA GLU A 345 28.88 -7.77 20.92
C GLU A 345 28.91 -6.97 22.21
N ASP A 346 29.16 -7.66 23.32
CA ASP A 346 29.33 -7.06 24.64
C ASP A 346 28.14 -6.16 25.06
N LEU A 347 26.92 -6.60 24.78
CA LEU A 347 25.72 -5.86 25.15
C LEU A 347 25.44 -6.00 26.65
N ASN A 348 25.47 -4.86 27.34
CA ASN A 348 25.24 -4.75 28.78
C ASN A 348 24.07 -3.79 29.07
N PHE A 349 22.98 -4.29 29.67
CA PHE A 349 21.89 -3.42 30.12
C PHE A 349 21.07 -4.05 31.26
N LYS A 350 20.43 -3.20 32.07
CA LYS A 350 19.47 -3.64 33.11
C LYS A 350 18.16 -2.91 32.93
N LEU A 351 17.04 -3.65 32.90
CA LEU A 351 15.70 -3.12 32.81
C LEU A 351 15.01 -3.18 34.20
N PRO A 352 14.71 -2.03 34.83
CA PRO A 352 13.94 -2.00 36.08
C PRO A 352 12.44 -2.29 35.85
N PRO A 353 11.68 -2.59 36.92
CA PRO A 353 10.23 -2.77 36.84
C PRO A 353 9.54 -1.49 36.34
N GLY A 354 8.61 -1.65 35.40
CA GLY A 354 7.91 -0.53 34.76
C GLY A 354 8.70 0.20 33.68
N GLY A 355 9.95 -0.22 33.40
CA GLY A 355 10.73 0.34 32.30
C GLY A 355 10.11 0.01 30.94
N ILE A 356 9.98 1.02 30.08
CA ILE A 356 9.55 0.88 28.68
C ILE A 356 10.78 1.12 27.82
N VAL A 357 11.21 0.10 27.06
CA VAL A 357 12.36 0.18 26.16
C VAL A 357 11.86 0.15 24.72
N GLY A 358 12.05 1.24 24.00
CA GLY A 358 11.91 1.26 22.55
C GLY A 358 13.17 0.70 21.91
N ILE A 359 13.05 -0.35 21.10
CA ILE A 359 14.17 -0.89 20.32
C ILE A 359 14.08 -0.29 18.92
N ILE A 360 15.16 0.35 18.49
CA ILE A 360 15.31 0.92 17.15
C ILE A 360 16.56 0.29 16.50
N GLY A 361 16.57 0.14 15.18
CA GLY A 361 17.69 -0.46 14.44
C GLY A 361 17.41 -0.60 12.96
#